data_AF-A0A821XFU2-F1
#
_entry.id   AF-A0A821XFU2-F1
#
_cell.length_a   1.000
_cell.length_b   1.000
_cell.length_c   1.000
_cell.angle_alpha   90.00
_cell.angle_beta   90.00
_cell.angle_gamma   90.00
#
_symmetry.space_group_name_H-M   'P 1'
#
loop_
_entity.id
_entity.type
_entity.pdbx_description
1 polymer ?
#
loop_
_entity_poly.entity_id
_entity_poly.type
_entity_poly.pdbx_seq_one_letter_code
_entity_poly.pdbx_strand_id
1 'polypeptide(L)'
;LQAFLHGLVTNTTCRTLQLKGNSIHGAGTEALASVLRKNQTLQNLRLEWNQIGAMDSPAFSSFCDALSVNKSLIELDLRNNDISHVGGSELAAALKRNVTLRVLDLRWNNIGLVGSRALLAACQSNSTLNELQLTGNNVPDDIMQNINNALAKNTEKRQIHFGHSQNMAVLARQLQNVHTEKDRQITSVLQRVSLQEQAMLKANKSLAGKVKKLQEALDDRKLAFNAISAKNALLDADLTVATQQYNDAQNEIKKMKIEKDHLINQIRREYQQEKDQLFNIQEKFQRDLNESLEKQRRLSEKVHDLERKNETLQTTIHELRETITINDRDHQLKISSLDDENQRLKLKHKQDLKDHELISTRDIQRLKESYETTQQSLKEQITKLENIRTTLEREVNSLKSTISTQKLNHEEILQQEKLRIKNEEEKKQHELEDRLRSLITTKEELESHYNQQLISNRDLQQKINFQSVEIETLKRQIESVQTVNLRKDTEILENREKLRTEYEKKLRFIQKDIEMNEELKDRIKKLENDLKDRNYNDRNILRELETRLADLQTKLNQSEQEINRLKKEEEKRLHFLRTAMLDYIGRGTKTN
;
A
#
# COMPACT_ATOMS: atom_id res chain seq x y z
N LEU A 1 -50.58 57.91 -4.13
CA LEU A 1 -49.58 57.22 -4.97
C LEU A 1 -48.22 57.06 -4.29
N GLN A 2 -47.56 58.13 -3.81
CA GLN A 2 -46.21 58.04 -3.24
C GLN A 2 -46.09 57.09 -2.03
N ALA A 3 -47.08 57.09 -1.12
CA ALA A 3 -47.10 56.15 0.00
C ALA A 3 -47.18 54.68 -0.45
N PHE A 4 -47.95 54.40 -1.50
CA PHE A 4 -48.03 53.06 -2.10
C PHE A 4 -46.70 52.64 -2.75
N LEU A 5 -46.08 53.53 -3.52
CA LEU A 5 -44.76 53.29 -4.11
C LEU A 5 -43.68 53.10 -3.03
N HIS A 6 -43.74 53.85 -1.93
CA HIS A 6 -42.83 53.65 -0.80
C HIS A 6 -42.98 52.26 -0.16
N GLY A 7 -44.21 51.75 -0.02
CA GLY A 7 -44.45 50.38 0.44
C GLY A 7 -43.94 49.30 -0.53
N LEU A 8 -43.91 49.59 -1.84
CA LEU A 8 -43.37 48.67 -2.84
C LEU A 8 -41.84 48.56 -2.81
N VAL A 9 -41.13 49.55 -2.26
CA VAL A 9 -39.67 49.50 -2.07
C VAL A 9 -39.25 48.29 -1.23
N THR A 10 -40.00 47.98 -0.18
CA THR A 10 -39.71 46.85 0.74
C THR A 10 -40.41 45.55 0.34
N ASN A 11 -41.24 45.58 -0.71
CA ASN A 11 -42.00 44.42 -1.12
C ASN A 11 -41.12 43.37 -1.84
N THR A 12 -41.18 42.12 -1.40
CA THR A 12 -40.36 41.02 -1.94
C THR A 12 -41.13 40.04 -2.83
N THR A 13 -42.44 40.21 -2.98
CA THR A 13 -43.33 39.22 -3.61
C THR A 13 -43.92 39.68 -4.93
N CYS A 14 -44.19 40.98 -5.09
CA CYS A 14 -44.79 41.57 -6.27
C CYS A 14 -43.86 41.44 -7.47
N ARG A 15 -44.31 40.70 -8.49
CA ARG A 15 -43.60 40.53 -9.77
C ARG A 15 -44.10 41.46 -10.86
N THR A 16 -45.36 41.89 -10.78
CA THR A 16 -46.02 42.67 -11.83
C THR A 16 -46.76 43.85 -11.22
N LEU A 17 -46.51 45.04 -11.75
CA LEU A 17 -47.15 46.28 -11.33
C LEU A 17 -47.75 46.98 -12.55
N GLN A 18 -49.05 47.26 -12.50
CA GLN A 18 -49.79 47.95 -13.55
C GLN A 18 -50.32 49.27 -13.00
N LEU A 19 -49.91 50.36 -13.62
CA LEU A 19 -50.25 51.73 -13.20
C LEU A 19 -50.72 52.57 -14.39
N LYS A 20 -51.40 51.96 -15.36
CA LYS A 20 -51.92 52.67 -16.53
C LYS A 20 -52.87 53.80 -16.16
N GLY A 21 -52.71 54.98 -16.78
CA GLY A 21 -53.69 56.07 -16.71
C GLY A 21 -53.76 56.80 -15.36
N ASN A 22 -52.67 56.84 -14.59
CA ASN A 22 -52.62 57.44 -13.25
C ASN A 22 -51.93 58.82 -13.21
N SER A 23 -51.63 59.42 -14.37
CA SER A 23 -50.95 60.72 -14.48
C SER A 23 -49.72 60.84 -13.56
N ILE A 24 -48.86 59.81 -13.57
CA ILE A 24 -47.68 59.72 -12.72
C ILE A 24 -46.56 60.61 -13.31
N HIS A 25 -46.62 61.92 -13.10
CA HIS A 25 -45.60 62.87 -13.52
C HIS A 25 -44.88 63.51 -12.31
N GLY A 26 -43.74 64.18 -12.56
CA GLY A 26 -42.95 64.89 -11.55
C GLY A 26 -42.57 64.02 -10.34
N ALA A 27 -43.05 64.39 -9.15
CA ALA A 27 -42.73 63.69 -7.91
C ALA A 27 -43.25 62.24 -7.84
N GLY A 28 -44.21 61.86 -8.70
CA GLY A 28 -44.64 60.48 -8.87
C GLY A 28 -43.58 59.63 -9.60
N THR A 29 -42.94 60.20 -10.62
CA THR A 29 -41.84 59.58 -11.36
C THR A 29 -40.60 59.39 -10.50
N GLU A 30 -40.27 60.36 -9.64
CA GLU A 30 -39.16 60.23 -8.67
C GLU A 30 -39.41 59.09 -7.67
N ALA A 31 -40.65 58.94 -7.22
CA ALA A 31 -41.02 57.81 -6.36
C ALA A 31 -40.89 56.47 -7.09
N LEU A 32 -41.25 56.39 -8.38
CA LEU A 32 -41.00 55.21 -9.22
C LEU A 32 -39.51 54.93 -9.40
N ALA A 33 -38.68 55.96 -9.57
CA ALA A 33 -37.23 55.81 -9.62
C ALA A 33 -36.68 55.20 -8.32
N SER A 34 -37.17 55.64 -7.16
CA SER A 34 -36.81 55.06 -5.86
C SER A 34 -37.18 53.58 -5.76
N VAL A 35 -38.37 53.21 -6.27
CA VAL A 35 -38.81 51.81 -6.36
C VAL A 35 -37.88 51.00 -7.25
N LEU A 36 -37.60 51.45 -8.48
CA LEU A 36 -36.70 50.74 -9.39
C LEU A 36 -35.28 50.60 -8.85
N ARG A 37 -34.78 51.55 -8.07
CA ARG A 37 -33.43 51.48 -7.50
C ARG A 37 -33.31 50.41 -6.42
N LYS A 38 -34.36 50.20 -5.62
CA LYS A 38 -34.32 49.38 -4.40
C LYS A 38 -35.03 48.05 -4.52
N ASN A 39 -36.14 48.00 -5.26
CA ASN A 39 -36.92 46.80 -5.44
C ASN A 39 -36.19 45.85 -6.41
N GLN A 40 -35.90 44.64 -5.94
CA GLN A 40 -35.20 43.58 -6.70
C GLN A 40 -36.14 42.44 -7.11
N THR A 41 -37.45 42.65 -7.01
CA THR A 41 -38.45 41.58 -7.11
C THR A 41 -39.43 41.81 -8.24
N LEU A 42 -39.69 43.07 -8.59
CA LEU A 42 -40.53 43.50 -9.69
C LEU A 42 -39.86 43.19 -11.02
N GLN A 43 -40.60 42.47 -11.86
CA GLN A 43 -40.19 41.97 -13.17
C GLN A 43 -40.96 42.65 -14.32
N ASN A 44 -42.20 43.04 -14.12
CA ASN A 44 -43.04 43.65 -15.14
C ASN A 44 -43.66 44.96 -14.63
N LEU A 45 -43.38 46.07 -15.30
CA LEU A 45 -43.88 47.39 -14.95
C LEU A 45 -44.61 48.03 -16.13
N ARG A 46 -45.91 48.29 -15.97
CA ARG A 46 -46.74 48.94 -16.98
C ARG A 46 -47.15 50.34 -16.56
N LEU A 47 -46.72 51.31 -17.35
CA LEU A 47 -46.87 52.74 -17.09
C LEU A 47 -47.56 53.47 -18.25
N GLU A 48 -48.35 52.78 -19.06
CA GLU A 48 -49.11 53.39 -20.15
C GLU A 48 -49.89 54.65 -19.71
N TRP A 49 -49.91 55.73 -20.50
CA TRP A 49 -50.74 56.93 -20.24
C TRP A 49 -50.46 57.63 -18.91
N ASN A 50 -49.19 57.88 -18.57
CA ASN A 50 -48.81 58.57 -17.34
C ASN A 50 -48.06 59.89 -17.53
N GLN A 51 -47.78 60.29 -18.77
CA GLN A 51 -47.08 61.55 -19.09
C GLN A 51 -45.74 61.70 -18.33
N ILE A 52 -45.04 60.59 -18.13
CA ILE A 52 -43.81 60.54 -17.32
C ILE A 52 -42.70 61.41 -17.95
N GLY A 53 -42.72 61.59 -19.28
CA GLY A 53 -41.78 62.42 -20.03
C GLY A 53 -42.26 63.85 -20.35
N ALA A 54 -43.47 64.26 -19.94
CA ALA A 54 -44.15 65.47 -20.42
C ALA A 54 -43.59 66.82 -19.93
N MET A 55 -42.47 66.83 -19.21
CA MET A 55 -41.76 68.05 -18.82
C MET A 55 -40.26 67.75 -18.81
N ASP A 56 -39.42 68.73 -19.17
CA ASP A 56 -37.96 68.71 -19.02
C ASP A 56 -37.55 68.72 -17.53
N SER A 57 -38.12 67.80 -16.76
CA SER A 57 -37.98 67.65 -15.33
C SER A 57 -36.92 66.59 -15.03
N PRO A 58 -36.05 66.80 -14.03
CA PRO A 58 -35.02 65.83 -13.61
C PRO A 58 -35.59 64.47 -13.15
N ALA A 59 -36.91 64.37 -12.99
CA ALA A 59 -37.59 63.15 -12.58
C ALA A 59 -37.43 62.00 -13.58
N PHE A 60 -37.51 62.25 -14.90
CA PHE A 60 -37.36 61.18 -15.91
C PHE A 60 -35.91 60.69 -16.02
N SER A 61 -34.93 61.61 -15.93
CA SER A 61 -33.51 61.23 -15.82
C SER A 61 -33.27 60.35 -14.61
N SER A 62 -33.87 60.69 -13.45
CA SER A 62 -33.76 59.88 -12.24
C SER A 62 -34.35 58.48 -12.41
N PHE A 63 -35.46 58.37 -13.14
CA PHE A 63 -36.07 57.09 -13.51
C PHE A 63 -35.16 56.26 -14.42
N CYS A 64 -34.54 56.88 -15.43
CA CYS A 64 -33.56 56.23 -16.30
C CYS A 64 -32.32 55.77 -15.53
N ASP A 65 -31.80 56.58 -14.61
CA ASP A 65 -30.68 56.21 -13.76
C ASP A 65 -31.01 55.02 -12.85
N ALA A 66 -32.22 55.01 -12.28
CA ALA A 66 -32.69 53.88 -11.49
C ALA A 66 -32.86 52.61 -12.34
N LEU A 67 -33.39 52.74 -13.56
CA LEU A 67 -33.48 51.63 -14.50
C LEU A 67 -32.09 51.07 -14.84
N SER A 68 -31.08 51.91 -14.99
CA SER A 68 -29.71 51.49 -15.33
C SER A 68 -29.06 50.55 -14.30
N VAL A 69 -29.47 50.64 -13.03
CA VAL A 69 -28.94 49.82 -11.92
C VAL A 69 -29.89 48.73 -11.47
N ASN A 70 -31.15 48.76 -11.92
CA ASN A 70 -32.12 47.74 -11.58
C ASN A 70 -31.70 46.38 -12.16
N LYS A 71 -31.81 45.33 -11.33
CA LYS A 71 -31.37 43.96 -11.66
C LYS A 71 -32.53 42.95 -11.68
N SER A 72 -33.77 43.42 -11.71
CA SER A 72 -34.95 42.54 -11.61
C SER A 72 -35.95 42.75 -12.73
N LEU A 73 -36.05 43.96 -13.27
CA LEU A 73 -37.03 44.33 -14.25
C LEU A 73 -36.69 43.68 -15.60
N ILE A 74 -37.69 43.00 -16.15
CA ILE A 74 -37.62 42.23 -17.39
C ILE A 74 -38.45 42.92 -18.48
N GLU A 75 -39.63 43.42 -18.12
CA GLU A 75 -40.58 44.06 -19.03
C GLU A 75 -40.95 45.46 -18.52
N LEU A 76 -40.86 46.44 -19.42
CA LEU A 76 -41.21 47.83 -19.14
C LEU A 76 -42.09 48.38 -20.27
N ASP A 77 -43.29 48.83 -19.91
CA ASP A 77 -44.24 49.45 -20.84
C ASP A 77 -44.38 50.93 -20.52
N LEU A 78 -43.93 51.77 -21.47
CA LEU A 78 -43.90 53.22 -21.42
C LEU A 78 -44.70 53.85 -22.58
N ARG A 79 -45.70 53.17 -23.14
CA ARG A 79 -46.51 53.73 -24.23
C ARG A 79 -47.29 54.99 -23.80
N ASN A 80 -47.47 55.96 -24.70
CA ASN A 80 -48.21 57.20 -24.41
C ASN A 80 -47.73 57.90 -23.12
N ASN A 81 -46.42 58.14 -22.99
CA ASN A 81 -45.83 58.85 -21.85
C ASN A 81 -45.19 60.18 -22.20
N ASP A 82 -45.42 60.67 -23.43
CA ASP A 82 -44.86 61.93 -23.93
C ASP A 82 -43.33 62.00 -23.81
N ILE A 83 -42.65 60.87 -24.06
CA ILE A 83 -41.18 60.81 -24.00
C ILE A 83 -40.61 61.52 -25.23
N SER A 84 -39.89 62.61 -25.01
CA SER A 84 -39.23 63.41 -26.05
C SER A 84 -37.93 62.77 -26.53
N HIS A 85 -37.29 63.37 -27.53
CA HIS A 85 -35.95 62.97 -28.01
C HIS A 85 -34.85 63.04 -26.93
N VAL A 86 -34.97 63.94 -25.96
CA VAL A 86 -34.07 64.03 -24.79
C VAL A 86 -34.26 62.81 -23.90
N GLY A 87 -35.52 62.51 -23.54
CA GLY A 87 -35.85 61.31 -22.76
C GLY A 87 -35.45 60.01 -23.48
N GLY A 88 -35.61 59.93 -24.79
CA GLY A 88 -35.12 58.81 -25.60
C GLY A 88 -33.60 58.60 -25.48
N SER A 89 -32.83 59.69 -25.36
CA SER A 89 -31.38 59.64 -25.19
C SER A 89 -30.96 59.22 -23.77
N GLU A 90 -31.68 59.67 -22.74
CA GLU A 90 -31.47 59.22 -21.35
C GLU A 90 -31.80 57.75 -21.18
N LEU A 91 -32.91 57.29 -21.78
CA LEU A 91 -33.30 55.89 -21.78
C LEU A 91 -32.28 55.02 -22.50
N ALA A 92 -31.73 55.51 -23.62
CA ALA A 92 -30.64 54.84 -24.29
C ALA A 92 -29.41 54.69 -23.39
N ALA A 93 -29.01 55.73 -22.66
CA ALA A 93 -27.89 55.66 -21.71
C ALA A 93 -28.15 54.63 -20.59
N ALA A 94 -29.37 54.57 -20.06
CA ALA A 94 -29.77 53.58 -19.08
C ALA A 94 -29.70 52.14 -19.62
N LEU A 95 -30.20 51.92 -20.84
CA LEU A 95 -30.19 50.61 -21.50
C LEU A 95 -28.77 50.08 -21.75
N LYS A 96 -27.79 50.94 -22.02
CA LYS A 96 -26.38 50.49 -22.18
C LYS A 96 -25.84 49.78 -20.94
N ARG A 97 -26.34 50.14 -19.76
CA ARG A 97 -25.88 49.62 -18.47
C ARG A 97 -26.79 48.55 -17.88
N ASN A 98 -28.08 48.58 -18.22
CA ASN A 98 -29.04 47.61 -17.74
C ASN A 98 -28.74 46.22 -18.33
N VAL A 99 -28.77 45.18 -17.49
CA VAL A 99 -28.44 43.80 -17.89
C VAL A 99 -29.60 42.82 -17.70
N THR A 100 -30.81 43.32 -17.44
CA THR A 100 -31.96 42.47 -17.10
C THR A 100 -33.20 42.73 -17.94
N LEU A 101 -33.37 43.95 -18.43
CA LEU A 101 -34.50 44.34 -19.25
C LEU A 101 -34.44 43.62 -20.59
N ARG A 102 -35.57 43.05 -20.99
CA ARG A 102 -35.74 42.22 -22.18
C ARG A 102 -36.75 42.79 -23.15
N VAL A 103 -37.81 43.38 -22.63
CA VAL A 103 -38.90 43.95 -23.42
C VAL A 103 -39.10 45.39 -22.98
N LEU A 104 -39.05 46.29 -23.94
CA LEU A 104 -39.31 47.71 -23.73
C LEU A 104 -40.32 48.21 -24.77
N ASP A 105 -41.45 48.71 -24.30
CA ASP A 105 -42.49 49.25 -25.16
C ASP A 105 -42.54 50.77 -25.05
N LEU A 106 -42.25 51.45 -26.15
CA LEU A 106 -42.21 52.91 -26.26
C LEU A 106 -43.22 53.42 -27.30
N ARG A 107 -44.19 52.62 -27.75
CA ARG A 107 -45.13 53.05 -28.79
C ARG A 107 -45.88 54.33 -28.41
N TRP A 108 -46.16 55.15 -29.41
CA TRP A 108 -46.89 56.42 -29.25
C TRP A 108 -46.21 57.36 -28.24
N ASN A 109 -44.94 57.71 -28.50
CA ASN A 109 -44.22 58.78 -27.81
C ASN A 109 -43.62 59.73 -28.87
N ASN A 110 -42.80 60.71 -28.46
CA ASN A 110 -42.20 61.71 -29.36
C ASN A 110 -40.67 61.62 -29.41
N ILE A 111 -40.13 60.40 -29.56
CA ILE A 111 -38.68 60.13 -29.53
C ILE A 111 -37.95 60.75 -30.71
N GLY A 112 -38.56 60.75 -31.90
CA GLY A 112 -38.01 61.31 -33.13
C GLY A 112 -36.68 60.71 -33.59
N LEU A 113 -36.02 61.39 -34.53
CA LEU A 113 -34.78 60.93 -35.15
C LEU A 113 -33.59 60.86 -34.18
N VAL A 114 -33.41 61.87 -33.33
CA VAL A 114 -32.25 61.96 -32.43
C VAL A 114 -32.33 60.88 -31.34
N GLY A 115 -33.48 60.74 -30.69
CA GLY A 115 -33.67 59.72 -29.67
C GLY A 115 -33.60 58.30 -30.22
N SER A 116 -34.11 58.05 -31.44
CA SER A 116 -34.02 56.73 -32.06
C SER A 116 -32.60 56.32 -32.46
N ARG A 117 -31.75 57.27 -32.88
CA ARG A 117 -30.30 57.01 -33.06
C ARG A 117 -29.61 56.63 -31.75
N ALA A 118 -29.97 57.30 -30.65
CA ALA A 118 -29.43 56.95 -29.34
C ALA A 118 -29.86 55.53 -28.91
N LEU A 119 -31.15 55.19 -29.09
CA LEU A 119 -31.67 53.85 -28.81
C LEU A 119 -31.03 52.76 -29.68
N LEU A 120 -30.77 53.04 -30.96
CA LEU A 120 -30.00 52.13 -31.83
C LEU A 120 -28.60 51.87 -31.27
N ALA A 121 -27.86 52.92 -30.90
CA ALA A 121 -26.54 52.77 -30.30
C ALA A 121 -26.59 51.99 -28.97
N ALA A 122 -27.67 52.16 -28.18
CA ALA A 122 -27.88 51.36 -26.99
C ALA A 122 -28.12 49.88 -27.31
N CYS A 123 -28.99 49.56 -28.27
CA CYS A 123 -29.28 48.19 -28.70
C CYS A 123 -28.04 47.46 -29.26
N GLN A 124 -27.11 48.19 -29.90
CA GLN A 124 -25.86 47.60 -30.39
C GLN A 124 -24.89 47.22 -29.25
N SER A 125 -24.91 47.96 -28.15
CA SER A 125 -24.04 47.69 -26.98
C SER A 125 -24.68 46.78 -25.93
N ASN A 126 -26.01 46.84 -25.79
CA ASN A 126 -26.77 46.01 -24.86
C ASN A 126 -26.96 44.62 -25.47
N SER A 127 -26.76 43.56 -24.67
CA SER A 127 -26.89 42.17 -25.10
C SER A 127 -28.11 41.44 -24.52
N THR A 128 -28.96 42.13 -23.76
CA THR A 128 -30.04 41.55 -22.95
C THR A 128 -31.43 41.89 -23.47
N LEU A 129 -31.58 43.05 -24.10
CA LEU A 129 -32.81 43.52 -24.73
C LEU A 129 -33.10 42.68 -25.99
N ASN A 130 -34.31 42.12 -26.03
CA ASN A 130 -34.79 41.26 -27.11
C ASN A 130 -35.89 41.94 -27.94
N GLU A 131 -36.64 42.86 -27.34
CA GLU A 131 -37.77 43.51 -27.97
C GLU A 131 -37.82 45.00 -27.59
N LEU A 132 -37.90 45.85 -28.62
CA LEU A 132 -38.07 47.30 -28.49
C LEU A 132 -39.17 47.76 -29.46
N GLN A 133 -40.31 48.19 -28.93
CA GLN A 133 -41.44 48.64 -29.74
C GLN A 133 -41.44 50.18 -29.84
N LEU A 134 -41.33 50.71 -31.06
CA LEU A 134 -41.20 52.15 -31.32
C LEU A 134 -42.28 52.71 -32.26
N THR A 135 -43.31 51.93 -32.61
CA THR A 135 -44.41 52.38 -33.48
C THR A 135 -45.01 53.71 -33.01
N GLY A 136 -45.19 54.67 -33.92
CA GLY A 136 -45.78 55.97 -33.59
C GLY A 136 -44.83 56.97 -32.92
N ASN A 137 -43.51 56.84 -33.12
CA ASN A 137 -42.47 57.76 -32.59
C ASN A 137 -41.77 58.63 -33.65
N ASN A 138 -42.27 58.65 -34.89
CA ASN A 138 -41.63 59.32 -36.03
C ASN A 138 -40.16 58.88 -36.24
N VAL A 139 -39.92 57.56 -36.17
CA VAL A 139 -38.60 56.94 -36.41
C VAL A 139 -38.50 56.54 -37.88
N PRO A 140 -37.42 56.89 -38.60
CA PRO A 140 -37.21 56.42 -39.96
C PRO A 140 -37.07 54.90 -40.04
N ASP A 141 -37.57 54.31 -41.13
CA ASP A 141 -37.57 52.86 -41.35
C ASP A 141 -36.16 52.26 -41.34
N ASP A 142 -35.15 52.98 -41.87
CA ASP A 142 -33.75 52.54 -41.86
C ASP A 142 -33.20 52.31 -40.44
N ILE A 143 -33.58 53.18 -39.49
CA ILE A 143 -33.17 53.06 -38.09
C ILE A 143 -33.92 51.91 -37.43
N MET A 144 -35.23 51.79 -37.70
CA MET A 144 -36.04 50.68 -37.20
C MET A 144 -35.50 49.32 -37.66
N GLN A 145 -35.10 49.18 -38.92
CA GLN A 145 -34.51 47.96 -39.44
C GLN A 145 -33.19 47.62 -38.73
N ASN A 146 -32.34 48.63 -38.50
CA ASN A 146 -31.08 48.42 -37.78
C ASN A 146 -31.28 48.05 -36.30
N ILE A 147 -32.30 48.62 -35.63
CA ILE A 147 -32.68 48.23 -34.27
C ILE A 147 -33.12 46.77 -34.27
N ASN A 148 -34.01 46.37 -35.18
CA ASN A 148 -34.48 44.98 -35.28
C ASN A 148 -33.33 43.99 -35.53
N ASN A 149 -32.37 44.35 -36.39
CA ASN A 149 -31.18 43.52 -36.64
C ASN A 149 -30.30 43.38 -35.39
N ALA A 150 -30.13 44.45 -34.59
CA ALA A 150 -29.38 44.40 -33.34
C ALA A 150 -30.07 43.50 -32.30
N LEU A 151 -31.40 43.62 -32.16
CA LEU A 151 -32.19 42.77 -31.26
C LEU A 151 -32.18 41.30 -31.68
N ALA A 152 -32.27 41.01 -32.98
CA ALA A 152 -32.17 39.64 -33.50
C ALA A 152 -30.85 38.97 -33.08
N LYS A 153 -29.72 39.69 -33.20
CA LYS A 153 -28.41 39.20 -32.73
C LYS A 153 -28.39 38.89 -31.22
N ASN A 154 -29.07 39.69 -30.41
CA ASN A 154 -29.16 39.44 -28.98
C ASN A 154 -29.99 38.19 -28.66
N THR A 155 -31.10 37.99 -29.38
CA THR A 155 -31.92 36.77 -29.22
C THR A 155 -31.15 35.50 -29.60
N GLU A 156 -30.37 35.53 -30.69
CA GLU A 156 -29.53 34.42 -31.15
C GLU A 156 -28.44 34.08 -30.12
N LYS A 157 -27.70 35.07 -29.62
CA LYS A 157 -26.67 34.88 -28.58
C LYS A 157 -27.25 34.20 -27.33
N ARG A 158 -28.45 34.58 -26.92
CA ARG A 158 -29.13 33.97 -25.77
C ARG A 158 -29.51 32.52 -26.03
N GLN A 159 -30.01 32.19 -27.22
CA GLN A 159 -30.33 30.82 -27.60
C GLN A 159 -29.07 29.93 -27.60
N ILE A 160 -27.96 30.43 -28.18
CA ILE A 160 -26.68 29.72 -28.18
C ILE A 160 -26.19 29.47 -26.75
N HIS A 161 -26.24 30.49 -25.88
CA HIS A 161 -25.82 30.36 -24.49
C HIS A 161 -26.68 29.35 -23.70
N PHE A 162 -28.00 29.37 -23.92
CA PHE A 162 -28.91 28.39 -23.33
C PHE A 162 -28.61 26.96 -23.81
N GLY A 163 -28.37 26.77 -25.12
CA GLY A 163 -27.97 25.48 -25.68
C GLY A 163 -26.64 24.98 -25.13
N HIS A 164 -25.63 25.86 -24.99
CA HIS A 164 -24.36 25.51 -24.37
C HIS A 164 -24.52 25.07 -22.91
N SER A 165 -25.35 25.80 -22.13
CA SER A 165 -25.62 25.44 -20.73
C SER A 165 -26.29 24.08 -20.60
N GLN A 166 -27.28 23.77 -21.46
CA GLN A 166 -27.92 22.46 -21.50
C GLN A 166 -26.93 21.34 -21.87
N ASN A 167 -26.11 21.55 -22.90
CA ASN A 167 -25.10 20.57 -23.32
C ASN A 167 -24.06 20.33 -22.22
N MET A 168 -23.61 21.38 -21.51
CA MET A 168 -22.71 21.25 -20.36
C MET A 168 -23.35 20.46 -19.22
N ALA A 169 -24.64 20.66 -18.94
CA ALA A 169 -25.34 19.87 -17.92
C ALA A 169 -25.43 18.38 -18.28
N VAL A 170 -25.64 18.06 -19.57
CA VAL A 170 -25.65 16.67 -20.06
C VAL A 170 -24.26 16.04 -19.96
N LEU A 171 -23.22 16.75 -20.42
CA LEU A 171 -21.85 16.26 -20.37
C LEU A 171 -21.38 16.03 -18.94
N ALA A 172 -21.73 16.92 -18.01
CA ALA A 172 -21.43 16.76 -16.58
C ALA A 172 -22.05 15.48 -16.00
N ARG A 173 -23.31 15.18 -16.34
CA ARG A 173 -23.96 13.91 -15.91
C ARG A 173 -23.27 12.69 -16.52
N GLN A 174 -22.90 12.75 -17.80
CA GLN A 174 -22.21 11.63 -18.45
C GLN A 174 -20.84 11.37 -17.82
N LEU A 175 -20.06 12.42 -17.54
CA LEU A 175 -18.78 12.31 -16.84
C LEU A 175 -18.95 11.71 -15.44
N GLN A 176 -19.96 12.17 -14.69
CA GLN A 176 -20.27 11.62 -13.37
C GLN A 176 -20.61 10.13 -13.46
N ASN A 177 -21.44 9.71 -14.41
CA ASN A 177 -21.79 8.31 -14.60
C ASN A 177 -20.55 7.44 -14.93
N VAL A 178 -19.68 7.92 -15.84
CA VAL A 178 -18.43 7.22 -16.17
C VAL A 178 -17.53 7.09 -14.95
N HIS A 179 -17.39 8.16 -14.16
CA HIS A 179 -16.61 8.13 -12.93
C HIS A 179 -17.16 7.10 -11.94
N THR A 180 -18.47 7.11 -11.68
CA THR A 180 -19.10 6.15 -10.76
C THR A 180 -18.93 4.69 -11.21
N GLU A 181 -19.03 4.41 -12.51
CA GLU A 181 -18.84 3.04 -13.01
C GLU A 181 -17.37 2.61 -12.94
N LYS A 182 -16.42 3.53 -13.16
CA LYS A 182 -14.99 3.25 -12.98
C LYS A 182 -14.65 2.99 -11.52
N ASP A 183 -15.18 3.76 -10.58
CA ASP A 183 -14.98 3.53 -9.15
C ASP A 183 -15.54 2.18 -8.71
N ARG A 184 -16.70 1.79 -9.26
CA ARG A 184 -17.30 0.46 -9.02
C ARG A 184 -16.41 -0.67 -9.53
N GLN A 185 -15.86 -0.52 -10.74
CA GLN A 185 -14.94 -1.49 -11.34
C GLN A 185 -13.64 -1.61 -10.53
N ILE A 186 -13.05 -0.49 -10.13
CA ILE A 186 -11.84 -0.46 -9.28
C ILE A 186 -12.11 -1.18 -7.95
N THR A 187 -13.22 -0.86 -7.30
CA THR A 187 -13.61 -1.50 -6.02
C THR A 187 -13.75 -3.02 -6.17
N SER A 188 -14.38 -3.49 -7.26
CA SER A 188 -14.52 -4.92 -7.53
C SER A 188 -13.18 -5.62 -7.74
N VAL A 189 -12.26 -5.00 -8.49
CA VAL A 189 -10.91 -5.55 -8.69
C VAL A 189 -10.13 -5.59 -7.38
N LEU A 190 -10.17 -4.53 -6.58
CA LEU A 190 -9.51 -4.48 -5.26
C LEU A 190 -10.02 -5.59 -4.33
N GLN A 191 -11.33 -5.84 -4.31
CA GLN A 191 -11.92 -6.93 -3.52
C GLN A 191 -11.43 -8.31 -4.00
N ARG A 192 -11.33 -8.53 -5.32
CA ARG A 192 -10.80 -9.78 -5.89
C ARG A 192 -9.33 -9.99 -5.54
N VAL A 193 -8.52 -8.94 -5.63
CA VAL A 193 -7.09 -8.98 -5.25
C VAL A 193 -6.95 -9.35 -3.78
N SER A 194 -7.70 -8.69 -2.89
CA SER A 194 -7.66 -8.98 -1.45
C SER A 194 -8.06 -10.43 -1.12
N LEU A 195 -9.10 -10.96 -1.76
CA LEU A 195 -9.49 -12.37 -1.59
C LEU A 195 -8.40 -13.32 -2.08
N GLN A 196 -7.73 -12.99 -3.19
CA GLN A 196 -6.64 -13.79 -3.75
C GLN A 196 -5.39 -13.76 -2.85
N GLU A 197 -5.05 -12.61 -2.28
CA GLU A 197 -3.96 -12.48 -1.28
C GLU A 197 -4.23 -13.34 -0.05
N GLN A 198 -5.46 -13.33 0.48
CA GLN A 198 -5.83 -14.20 1.61
C GLN A 198 -5.73 -15.69 1.26
N ALA A 199 -6.14 -16.08 0.05
CA ALA A 199 -6.01 -17.46 -0.42
C ALA A 199 -4.53 -17.87 -0.55
N MET A 200 -3.70 -17.00 -1.12
CA MET A 200 -2.24 -17.22 -1.22
C MET A 200 -1.58 -17.33 0.16
N LEU A 201 -1.96 -16.50 1.12
CA LEU A 201 -1.47 -16.57 2.50
C LEU A 201 -1.80 -17.92 3.16
N LYS A 202 -3.02 -18.43 2.96
CA LYS A 202 -3.42 -19.76 3.45
C LYS A 202 -2.61 -20.87 2.78
N ALA A 203 -2.42 -20.80 1.46
CA ALA A 203 -1.61 -21.75 0.71
C ALA A 203 -0.14 -21.76 1.17
N ASN A 204 0.46 -20.58 1.35
CA ASN A 204 1.83 -20.43 1.85
C ASN A 204 1.99 -20.98 3.27
N LYS A 205 1.02 -20.73 4.17
CA LYS A 205 1.04 -21.35 5.52
C LYS A 205 0.99 -22.88 5.44
N SER A 206 0.16 -23.44 4.58
CA SER A 206 0.10 -24.90 4.37
C SER A 206 1.41 -25.45 3.82
N LEU A 207 2.00 -24.76 2.83
CA LEU A 207 3.27 -25.14 2.23
C LEU A 207 4.41 -25.09 3.25
N ALA A 208 4.50 -24.02 4.04
CA ALA A 208 5.49 -23.89 5.12
C ALA A 208 5.36 -25.05 6.13
N GLY A 209 4.15 -25.45 6.48
CA GLY A 209 3.90 -26.63 7.32
C GLY A 209 4.40 -27.93 6.68
N LYS A 210 4.20 -28.11 5.37
CA LYS A 210 4.73 -29.28 4.63
C LYS A 210 6.25 -29.28 4.58
N VAL A 211 6.88 -28.13 4.29
CA VAL A 211 8.34 -27.97 4.27
C VAL A 211 8.92 -28.31 5.64
N LYS A 212 8.32 -27.83 6.73
CA LYS A 212 8.76 -28.15 8.09
C LYS A 212 8.73 -29.65 8.36
N LYS A 213 7.63 -30.35 8.02
CA LYS A 213 7.53 -31.81 8.17
C LYS A 213 8.57 -32.57 7.33
N LEU A 214 8.83 -32.11 6.11
CA LEU A 214 9.86 -32.70 5.25
C LEU A 214 11.26 -32.48 5.81
N GLN A 215 11.53 -31.31 6.40
CA GLN A 215 12.79 -30.99 7.05
C GLN A 215 13.03 -31.87 8.28
N GLU A 216 12.02 -32.03 9.13
CA GLU A 216 12.05 -32.94 10.29
C GLU A 216 12.37 -34.38 9.84
N ALA A 217 11.66 -34.88 8.83
CA ALA A 217 11.90 -36.22 8.28
C ALA A 217 13.30 -36.38 7.63
N LEU A 218 13.85 -35.32 7.04
CA LEU A 218 15.19 -35.31 6.47
C LEU A 218 16.25 -35.40 7.57
N ASP A 219 16.08 -34.64 8.65
CA ASP A 219 17.02 -34.63 9.76
C ASP A 219 16.99 -35.95 10.54
N ASP A 220 15.81 -36.57 10.72
CA ASP A 220 15.68 -37.94 11.24
C ASP A 220 16.43 -38.95 10.36
N ARG A 221 16.31 -38.84 9.03
CA ARG A 221 17.06 -39.69 8.09
C ARG A 221 18.56 -39.47 8.16
N LYS A 222 19.03 -38.25 8.34
CA LYS A 222 20.47 -37.96 8.52
C LYS A 222 20.99 -38.60 9.80
N LEU A 223 20.25 -38.51 10.90
CA LEU A 223 20.63 -39.17 12.15
C LEU A 223 20.73 -40.69 11.98
N ALA A 224 19.74 -41.30 11.32
CA ALA A 224 19.78 -42.73 11.01
C ALA A 224 20.98 -43.10 10.11
N PHE A 225 21.25 -42.30 9.09
CA PHE A 225 22.41 -42.51 8.20
C PHE A 225 23.73 -42.42 8.96
N ASN A 226 23.90 -41.40 9.80
CA ASN A 226 25.11 -41.23 10.61
C ASN A 226 25.31 -42.41 11.57
N ALA A 227 24.23 -42.93 12.17
CA ALA A 227 24.29 -44.11 13.03
C ALA A 227 24.73 -45.36 12.25
N ILE A 228 24.21 -45.58 11.04
CA ILE A 228 24.63 -46.67 10.16
C ILE A 228 26.10 -46.49 9.76
N SER A 229 26.52 -45.27 9.41
CA SER A 229 27.89 -44.99 9.01
C SER A 229 28.89 -45.24 10.15
N ALA A 230 28.53 -44.88 11.39
CA ALA A 230 29.32 -45.19 12.57
C ALA A 230 29.40 -46.71 12.81
N LYS A 231 28.29 -47.43 12.62
CA LYS A 231 28.26 -48.89 12.72
C LYS A 231 29.15 -49.57 11.67
N ASN A 232 29.16 -49.07 10.44
CA ASN A 232 30.06 -49.57 9.39
C ASN A 232 31.53 -49.33 9.74
N ALA A 233 31.87 -48.13 10.25
CA ALA A 233 33.24 -47.84 10.68
C ALA A 233 33.73 -48.76 11.80
N LEU A 234 32.86 -49.09 12.76
CA LEU A 234 33.15 -50.09 13.80
C LEU A 234 33.36 -51.48 13.20
N LEU A 235 32.50 -51.89 12.27
CA LEU A 235 32.60 -53.18 11.61
C LEU A 235 33.90 -53.31 10.79
N ASP A 236 34.32 -52.24 10.11
CA ASP A 236 35.58 -52.19 9.38
C ASP A 236 36.79 -52.28 10.32
N ALA A 237 36.71 -51.65 11.49
CA ALA A 237 37.74 -51.79 12.53
C ALA A 237 37.82 -53.22 13.05
N ASP A 238 36.67 -53.85 13.35
CA ASP A 238 36.60 -55.25 13.78
C ASP A 238 37.15 -56.20 12.71
N LEU A 239 36.83 -55.96 11.44
CA LEU A 239 37.34 -56.75 10.31
C LEU A 239 38.87 -56.61 10.18
N THR A 240 39.40 -55.41 10.39
CA THR A 240 40.85 -55.15 10.37
C THR A 240 41.55 -55.91 11.49
N VAL A 241 40.99 -55.89 12.70
CA VAL A 241 41.50 -56.66 13.85
C VAL A 241 41.46 -58.16 13.56
N ALA A 242 40.35 -58.67 13.06
CA ALA A 242 40.21 -60.10 12.70
C ALA A 242 41.21 -60.51 11.61
N THR A 243 41.44 -59.66 10.61
CA THR A 243 42.42 -59.89 9.54
C THR A 243 43.85 -59.92 10.09
N GLN A 244 44.18 -59.02 11.02
CA GLN A 244 45.48 -59.00 11.69
C GLN A 244 45.69 -60.28 12.51
N GLN A 245 44.70 -60.68 13.31
CA GLN A 245 44.73 -61.93 14.08
C GLN A 245 44.92 -63.17 13.18
N TYR A 246 44.22 -63.20 12.03
CA TYR A 246 44.41 -64.27 11.05
C TYR A 246 45.84 -64.32 10.50
N ASN A 247 46.41 -63.16 10.16
CA ASN A 247 47.79 -63.06 9.66
C ASN A 247 48.81 -63.46 10.72
N ASP A 248 48.61 -63.08 11.98
CA ASP A 248 49.47 -63.44 13.09
C ASP A 248 49.43 -64.95 13.34
N ALA A 249 48.25 -65.56 13.35
CA ALA A 249 48.09 -67.01 13.43
C ALA A 249 48.75 -67.74 12.24
N GLN A 250 48.62 -67.22 11.02
CA GLN A 250 49.32 -67.74 9.84
C GLN A 250 50.84 -67.70 10.00
N ASN A 251 51.38 -66.61 10.56
CA ASN A 251 52.81 -66.46 10.80
C ASN A 251 53.31 -67.43 11.89
N GLU A 252 52.55 -67.64 12.96
CA GLU A 252 52.86 -68.66 13.96
C GLU A 252 52.85 -70.07 13.38
N ILE A 253 51.84 -70.41 12.57
CA ILE A 253 51.80 -71.70 11.88
C ILE A 253 53.03 -71.88 10.98
N LYS A 254 53.47 -70.84 10.27
CA LYS A 254 54.70 -70.89 9.47
C LYS A 254 55.94 -71.12 10.34
N LYS A 255 56.07 -70.42 11.47
CA LYS A 255 57.18 -70.63 12.43
C LYS A 255 57.20 -72.07 12.96
N MET A 256 56.06 -72.58 13.43
CA MET A 256 55.94 -73.96 13.90
C MET A 256 56.27 -74.99 12.82
N LYS A 257 55.90 -74.73 11.55
CA LYS A 257 56.31 -75.60 10.43
C LYS A 257 57.83 -75.64 10.25
N ILE A 258 58.49 -74.47 10.29
CA ILE A 258 59.96 -74.38 10.18
C ILE A 258 60.63 -75.10 11.35
N GLU A 259 60.17 -74.89 12.57
CA GLU A 259 60.70 -75.58 13.77
C GLU A 259 60.51 -77.10 13.67
N LYS A 260 59.33 -77.55 13.27
CA LYS A 260 59.05 -78.97 13.03
C LYS A 260 59.99 -79.55 11.97
N ASP A 261 60.22 -78.86 10.85
CA ASP A 261 61.12 -79.33 9.79
C ASP A 261 62.59 -79.32 10.26
N HIS A 262 63.00 -78.34 11.07
CA HIS A 262 64.31 -78.32 11.72
C HIS A 262 64.48 -79.53 12.64
N LEU A 263 63.48 -79.84 13.47
CA LEU A 263 63.52 -80.97 14.40
C LEU A 263 63.58 -82.30 13.64
N ILE A 264 62.79 -82.45 12.57
CA ILE A 264 62.86 -83.63 11.69
C ILE A 264 64.26 -83.79 11.10
N ASN A 265 64.87 -82.70 10.61
CA ASN A 265 66.22 -82.76 10.04
C ASN A 265 67.28 -83.07 11.09
N GLN A 266 67.13 -82.58 12.31
CA GLN A 266 68.00 -82.92 13.43
C GLN A 266 67.91 -84.43 13.75
N ILE A 267 66.69 -84.96 13.93
CA ILE A 267 66.47 -86.38 14.19
C ILE A 267 67.05 -87.24 13.05
N ARG A 268 66.90 -86.83 11.78
CA ARG A 268 67.51 -87.54 10.65
C ARG A 268 69.04 -87.56 10.71
N ARG A 269 69.67 -86.46 11.12
CA ARG A 269 71.13 -86.38 11.26
C ARG A 269 71.63 -87.28 12.39
N GLU A 270 70.96 -87.24 13.54
CA GLU A 270 71.28 -88.10 14.69
C GLU A 270 71.14 -89.58 14.31
N TYR A 271 70.02 -89.96 13.67
CA TYR A 271 69.80 -91.31 13.16
C TYR A 271 70.89 -91.75 12.15
N GLN A 272 71.29 -90.88 11.23
CA GLN A 272 72.34 -91.19 10.27
C GLN A 272 73.70 -91.38 10.96
N GLN A 273 74.03 -90.54 11.94
CA GLN A 273 75.25 -90.68 12.73
C GLN A 273 75.28 -92.01 13.51
N GLU A 274 74.18 -92.39 14.16
CA GLU A 274 74.07 -93.69 14.85
C GLU A 274 74.21 -94.86 13.87
N LYS A 275 73.59 -94.76 12.70
CA LYS A 275 73.70 -95.78 11.65
C LYS A 275 75.14 -95.93 11.15
N ASP A 276 75.85 -94.83 10.92
CA ASP A 276 77.25 -94.85 10.49
C ASP A 276 78.17 -95.38 11.60
N GLN A 277 77.90 -95.05 12.87
CA GLN A 277 78.61 -95.64 14.01
C GLN A 277 78.40 -97.15 14.10
N LEU A 278 77.16 -97.63 13.96
CA LEU A 278 76.85 -99.06 13.93
C LEU A 278 77.55 -99.76 12.77
N PHE A 279 77.57 -99.16 11.59
CA PHE A 279 78.29 -99.69 10.43
C PHE A 279 79.80 -99.81 10.70
N ASN A 280 80.42 -98.77 11.28
CA ASN A 280 81.83 -98.79 11.63
C ASN A 280 82.16 -99.86 12.70
N ILE A 281 81.28 -100.05 13.69
CA ILE A 281 81.43 -101.09 14.70
C ILE A 281 81.30 -102.49 14.06
N GLN A 282 80.32 -102.68 13.17
CA GLN A 282 80.14 -103.92 12.44
C GLN A 282 81.35 -104.24 11.56
N GLU A 283 81.88 -103.26 10.84
CA GLU A 283 83.07 -103.43 10.01
C GLU A 283 84.30 -103.81 10.87
N LYS A 284 84.46 -103.19 12.04
CA LYS A 284 85.51 -103.54 12.99
C LYS A 284 85.38 -104.98 13.48
N PHE A 285 84.18 -105.39 13.92
CA PHE A 285 83.94 -106.78 14.32
C PHE A 285 84.20 -107.77 13.18
N GLN A 286 83.87 -107.41 11.94
CA GLN A 286 84.15 -108.26 10.78
C GLN A 286 85.66 -108.42 10.54
N ARG A 287 86.45 -107.35 10.70
CA ARG A 287 87.91 -107.41 10.63
C ARG A 287 88.50 -108.28 11.74
N ASP A 288 88.09 -108.05 12.99
CA ASP A 288 88.56 -108.81 14.15
C ASP A 288 88.22 -110.32 14.02
N LEU A 289 87.03 -110.63 13.48
CA LEU A 289 86.61 -112.00 13.20
C LEU A 289 87.49 -112.65 12.12
N ASN A 290 87.78 -111.94 11.03
CA ASN A 290 88.65 -112.43 9.97
C ASN A 290 90.08 -112.68 10.48
N GLU A 291 90.63 -111.77 11.30
CA GLU A 291 91.94 -111.95 11.94
C GLU A 291 91.96 -113.19 12.85
N SER A 292 90.89 -113.40 13.65
CA SER A 292 90.76 -114.61 14.48
C SER A 292 90.68 -115.89 13.65
N LEU A 293 89.91 -115.90 12.56
CA LEU A 293 89.81 -117.05 11.66
C LEU A 293 91.15 -117.36 10.99
N GLU A 294 91.90 -116.34 10.58
CA GLU A 294 93.23 -116.53 9.99
C GLU A 294 94.22 -117.08 11.02
N LYS A 295 94.15 -116.59 12.27
CA LYS A 295 94.95 -117.11 13.38
C LYS A 295 94.59 -118.57 13.72
N GLN A 296 93.31 -118.92 13.69
CA GLN A 296 92.84 -120.31 13.85
C GLN A 296 93.35 -121.21 12.72
N ARG A 297 93.35 -120.71 11.48
CA ARG A 297 93.88 -121.45 10.32
C ARG A 297 95.37 -121.74 10.47
N ARG A 298 96.17 -120.74 10.85
CA ARG A 298 97.61 -120.91 11.13
C ARG A 298 97.88 -121.89 12.28
N LEU A 299 97.06 -121.88 13.33
CA LEU A 299 97.17 -122.83 14.43
C LEU A 299 96.81 -124.25 13.98
N SER A 300 95.77 -124.41 13.15
CA SER A 300 95.37 -125.72 12.60
C SER A 300 96.45 -126.31 11.70
N GLU A 301 97.08 -125.52 10.83
CA GLU A 301 98.24 -125.95 10.02
C GLU A 301 99.39 -126.42 10.92
N LYS A 302 99.64 -125.68 12.00
CA LYS A 302 100.69 -126.02 12.98
C LYS A 302 100.40 -127.29 13.77
N VAL A 303 99.13 -127.58 14.08
CA VAL A 303 98.70 -128.85 14.68
C VAL A 303 98.91 -130.00 13.70
N HIS A 304 98.54 -129.82 12.43
CA HIS A 304 98.68 -130.85 11.41
C HIS A 304 100.16 -131.23 11.16
N ASP A 305 101.07 -130.24 11.19
CA ASP A 305 102.51 -130.48 11.12
C ASP A 305 103.07 -131.21 12.35
N LEU A 306 102.50 -130.97 13.53
CA LEU A 306 102.89 -131.67 14.77
C LEU A 306 102.36 -133.11 14.80
N GLU A 307 101.16 -133.37 14.27
CA GLU A 307 100.60 -134.71 14.14
C GLU A 307 101.44 -135.59 13.18
N ARG A 308 101.84 -135.04 12.02
CA ARG A 308 102.77 -135.74 11.10
C ARG A 308 104.11 -136.07 11.75
N LYS A 309 104.66 -135.16 12.56
CA LYS A 309 105.91 -135.40 13.29
C LYS A 309 105.78 -136.48 14.36
N ASN A 310 104.61 -136.64 14.97
CA ASN A 310 104.37 -137.63 16.01
C ASN A 310 104.23 -139.05 15.42
N GLU A 311 103.58 -139.21 14.26
CA GLU A 311 103.51 -140.50 13.55
C GLU A 311 104.89 -141.01 13.11
N THR A 312 105.79 -140.11 12.66
CA THR A 312 107.17 -140.48 12.30
C THR A 312 108.05 -140.87 13.50
N LEU A 313 107.71 -140.38 14.70
CA LEU A 313 108.43 -140.73 15.94
C LEU A 313 107.96 -142.06 16.55
N GLN A 314 106.76 -142.53 16.21
CA GLN A 314 106.26 -143.83 16.67
C GLN A 314 106.74 -145.01 15.82
N THR A 315 107.04 -144.81 14.54
CA THR A 315 107.62 -145.83 13.64
C THR A 315 109.11 -146.08 13.92
N THR A 316 109.86 -145.03 14.26
CA THR A 316 111.31 -145.11 14.56
C THR A 316 111.64 -145.81 15.90
N ILE A 317 110.69 -145.93 16.83
CA ILE A 317 110.89 -146.61 18.12
C ILE A 317 110.67 -148.14 18.01
N HIS A 318 109.99 -148.63 16.96
CA HIS A 318 109.74 -150.06 16.78
C HIS A 318 110.89 -150.80 16.08
N GLU A 319 111.60 -150.14 15.15
CA GLU A 319 112.70 -150.75 14.38
C GLU A 319 114.03 -150.82 15.16
N LEU A 320 114.19 -150.08 16.26
CA LEU A 320 115.44 -150.02 17.04
C LEU A 320 115.52 -151.02 18.21
N ARG A 321 114.58 -151.97 18.33
CA ARG A 321 114.63 -153.07 19.31
C ARG A 321 115.19 -154.40 18.76
N GLU A 322 115.51 -154.49 17.47
CA GLU A 322 115.95 -155.76 16.84
C GLU A 322 117.43 -155.76 16.35
N THR A 323 118.16 -154.66 16.52
CA THR A 323 119.61 -154.59 16.25
C THR A 323 120.41 -154.28 17.51
N ILE A 324 120.26 -155.15 18.51
CA ILE A 324 121.33 -155.36 19.50
C ILE A 324 122.24 -156.45 18.93
N THR A 325 123.56 -156.26 19.10
CA THR A 325 124.66 -157.22 18.88
C THR A 325 125.01 -157.58 17.43
N ILE A 326 125.90 -156.81 16.80
CA ILE A 326 127.17 -157.23 16.15
C ILE A 326 127.86 -155.99 15.53
N ASN A 327 129.18 -155.91 15.73
CA ASN A 327 130.16 -154.97 15.12
C ASN A 327 130.37 -153.59 15.74
N ASP A 328 131.22 -153.59 16.76
CA ASP A 328 132.58 -153.00 16.71
C ASP A 328 132.97 -152.12 15.49
N ARG A 329 133.52 -150.95 15.85
CA ARG A 329 134.84 -150.46 15.41
C ARG A 329 135.04 -150.28 13.90
N ASP A 330 134.91 -149.05 13.41
CA ASP A 330 136.01 -148.33 12.75
C ASP A 330 135.59 -147.00 12.10
N HIS A 331 136.51 -146.04 12.21
CA HIS A 331 136.77 -144.90 11.32
C HIS A 331 135.74 -143.76 11.25
N GLN A 332 136.09 -142.55 11.71
CA GLN A 332 137.06 -141.55 11.20
C GLN A 332 136.37 -140.50 10.31
N LEU A 333 136.54 -139.24 10.76
CA LEU A 333 136.95 -138.08 9.96
C LEU A 333 136.66 -138.13 8.46
N LYS A 334 135.73 -137.31 7.97
CA LYS A 334 136.02 -136.35 6.89
C LYS A 334 134.80 -135.47 6.55
N ILE A 335 135.02 -134.15 6.66
CA ILE A 335 134.78 -133.10 5.63
C ILE A 335 133.33 -132.81 5.19
N SER A 336 132.96 -131.63 4.71
CA SER A 336 133.35 -130.20 4.83
C SER A 336 132.44 -129.41 3.89
N SER A 337 132.68 -128.09 3.84
CA SER A 337 132.20 -127.05 2.90
C SER A 337 130.80 -126.52 3.22
N LEU A 338 130.62 -125.27 3.66
CA LEU A 338 131.04 -123.93 3.16
C LEU A 338 130.47 -123.55 1.80
N ASP A 339 129.58 -122.55 1.85
CA ASP A 339 129.59 -121.31 1.07
C ASP A 339 128.63 -120.35 1.84
N ASP A 340 129.08 -119.38 2.66
CA ASP A 340 129.63 -118.04 2.37
C ASP A 340 128.74 -117.22 1.38
N GLU A 341 128.40 -115.93 1.56
CA GLU A 341 129.07 -114.86 2.29
C GLU A 341 128.16 -113.61 2.42
N ASN A 342 128.33 -112.91 3.55
CA ASN A 342 128.41 -111.44 3.69
C ASN A 342 127.18 -110.51 3.67
N GLN A 343 126.74 -110.18 4.90
CA GLN A 343 126.53 -108.78 5.30
C GLN A 343 127.90 -108.10 5.55
N ARG A 344 128.28 -107.08 4.77
CA ARG A 344 128.78 -105.75 5.22
C ARG A 344 129.56 -104.92 4.17
N LEU A 345 129.13 -103.63 4.05
CA LEU A 345 129.93 -102.37 3.98
C LEU A 345 130.28 -101.67 2.63
N LYS A 346 129.62 -100.50 2.44
CA LYS A 346 130.13 -99.11 2.27
C LYS A 346 131.07 -98.67 1.11
N LEU A 347 130.57 -97.62 0.41
CA LEU A 347 131.16 -96.28 0.06
C LEU A 347 131.70 -95.94 -1.38
N LYS A 348 131.05 -94.91 -1.99
CA LYS A 348 131.56 -93.60 -2.53
C LYS A 348 131.65 -93.30 -4.06
N HIS A 349 131.08 -92.14 -4.43
CA HIS A 349 131.24 -91.23 -5.61
C HIS A 349 130.53 -91.60 -6.94
N LYS A 350 130.01 -90.66 -7.77
CA LYS A 350 130.56 -89.34 -8.16
C LYS A 350 129.52 -88.36 -8.77
N GLN A 351 129.88 -87.08 -8.67
CA GLN A 351 129.41 -85.86 -9.35
C GLN A 351 129.69 -85.83 -10.87
N ASP A 352 128.88 -85.05 -11.61
CA ASP A 352 129.11 -84.22 -12.84
C ASP A 352 127.85 -84.35 -13.74
N LEU A 353 127.10 -83.32 -14.14
CA LEU A 353 127.47 -82.09 -14.84
C LEU A 353 126.51 -80.91 -14.55
N LYS A 354 127.10 -79.74 -14.33
CA LYS A 354 126.60 -78.43 -14.79
C LYS A 354 126.91 -78.32 -16.30
N ASP A 355 125.94 -77.87 -17.10
CA ASP A 355 126.09 -76.84 -18.16
C ASP A 355 124.85 -76.80 -19.08
N HIS A 356 124.00 -75.79 -18.91
CA HIS A 356 123.40 -74.95 -19.98
C HIS A 356 122.27 -74.05 -19.42
N GLU A 357 122.68 -72.88 -18.92
CA GLU A 357 121.89 -71.64 -18.99
C GLU A 357 122.43 -70.83 -20.16
N LEU A 358 121.65 -70.58 -21.21
CA LEU A 358 121.68 -69.33 -21.98
C LEU A 358 120.49 -69.33 -22.95
N ILE A 359 119.68 -68.26 -22.92
CA ILE A 359 118.43 -67.97 -23.69
C ILE A 359 117.09 -68.11 -22.90
N SER A 360 117.03 -67.84 -21.59
CA SER A 360 115.70 -67.68 -20.93
C SER A 360 115.60 -66.58 -19.86
N THR A 361 116.66 -65.79 -19.65
CA THR A 361 116.71 -64.76 -18.59
C THR A 361 116.66 -63.31 -19.09
N ARG A 362 116.66 -63.05 -20.42
CA ARG A 362 116.54 -61.68 -20.98
C ARG A 362 115.11 -61.26 -21.34
N ASP A 363 114.23 -62.19 -21.67
CA ASP A 363 112.84 -61.85 -22.04
C ASP A 363 111.94 -61.68 -20.81
N ILE A 364 112.23 -62.40 -19.72
CA ILE A 364 111.48 -62.30 -18.45
C ILE A 364 111.77 -60.96 -17.71
N GLN A 365 112.97 -60.40 -17.87
CA GLN A 365 113.35 -59.12 -17.25
C GLN A 365 112.68 -57.92 -17.96
N ARG A 366 112.64 -57.91 -19.30
CA ARG A 366 111.99 -56.85 -20.08
C ARG A 366 110.47 -56.85 -19.93
N LEU A 367 109.84 -58.04 -19.78
CA LEU A 367 108.40 -58.14 -19.52
C LEU A 367 108.02 -57.63 -18.12
N LYS A 368 108.88 -57.84 -17.11
CA LYS A 368 108.68 -57.31 -15.74
C LYS A 368 108.77 -55.78 -15.68
N GLU A 369 109.77 -55.19 -16.32
CA GLU A 369 109.93 -53.72 -16.35
C GLU A 369 108.79 -53.02 -17.13
N SER A 370 108.30 -53.62 -18.22
CA SER A 370 107.12 -53.13 -18.95
C SER A 370 105.80 -53.31 -18.17
N TYR A 371 105.70 -54.35 -17.34
CA TYR A 371 104.53 -54.57 -16.48
C TYR A 371 104.52 -53.61 -15.29
N GLU A 372 105.67 -53.36 -14.65
CA GLU A 372 105.76 -52.42 -13.52
C GLU A 372 105.50 -50.97 -13.93
N THR A 373 106.00 -50.53 -15.09
CA THR A 373 105.72 -49.19 -15.64
C THR A 373 104.24 -48.98 -15.99
N THR A 374 103.58 -49.99 -16.57
CA THR A 374 102.12 -49.93 -16.85
C THR A 374 101.30 -50.01 -15.57
N GLN A 375 101.71 -50.80 -14.57
CA GLN A 375 101.05 -50.87 -13.27
C GLN A 375 101.15 -49.55 -12.49
N GLN A 376 102.28 -48.85 -12.59
CA GLN A 376 102.49 -47.57 -11.92
C GLN A 376 101.69 -46.44 -12.59
N SER A 377 101.61 -46.43 -13.93
CA SER A 377 100.73 -45.52 -14.67
C SER A 377 99.25 -45.71 -14.33
N LEU A 378 98.79 -46.97 -14.22
CA LEU A 378 97.41 -47.28 -13.82
C LEU A 378 97.13 -46.86 -12.37
N LYS A 379 98.08 -47.05 -11.44
CA LYS A 379 97.94 -46.56 -10.06
C LYS A 379 97.85 -45.03 -9.98
N GLU A 380 98.62 -44.32 -10.77
CA GLU A 380 98.52 -42.84 -10.86
C GLU A 380 97.19 -42.37 -11.46
N GLN A 381 96.64 -43.09 -12.44
CA GLN A 381 95.29 -42.79 -12.96
C GLN A 381 94.20 -43.08 -11.94
N ILE A 382 94.29 -44.19 -11.20
CA ILE A 382 93.33 -44.54 -10.14
C ILE A 382 93.32 -43.47 -9.05
N THR A 383 94.50 -43.07 -8.56
CA THR A 383 94.62 -42.02 -7.53
C THR A 383 94.10 -40.65 -8.00
N LYS A 384 94.31 -40.28 -9.26
CA LYS A 384 93.70 -39.07 -9.84
C LYS A 384 92.17 -39.16 -9.89
N LEU A 385 91.63 -40.29 -10.32
CA LEU A 385 90.18 -40.52 -10.37
C LEU A 385 89.55 -40.55 -8.96
N GLU A 386 90.24 -41.12 -7.97
CA GLU A 386 89.81 -41.13 -6.56
C GLU A 386 89.82 -39.73 -5.95
N ASN A 387 90.81 -38.90 -6.27
CA ASN A 387 90.83 -37.49 -5.86
C ASN A 387 89.66 -36.71 -6.48
N ILE A 388 89.36 -36.91 -7.77
CA ILE A 388 88.19 -36.28 -8.41
C ILE A 388 86.89 -36.77 -7.75
N ARG A 389 86.76 -38.09 -7.51
CA ARG A 389 85.58 -38.69 -6.85
C ARG A 389 85.33 -38.08 -5.47
N THR A 390 86.37 -38.00 -4.63
CA THR A 390 86.23 -37.43 -3.28
C THR A 390 85.92 -35.94 -3.28
N THR A 391 86.38 -35.20 -4.30
CA THR A 391 86.07 -33.77 -4.45
C THR A 391 84.60 -33.58 -4.83
N LEU A 392 84.10 -34.34 -5.80
CA LEU A 392 82.69 -34.35 -6.20
C LEU A 392 81.78 -34.85 -5.07
N GLU A 393 82.20 -35.86 -4.29
CA GLU A 393 81.45 -36.32 -3.11
C GLU A 393 81.31 -35.21 -2.06
N ARG A 394 82.36 -34.40 -1.83
CA ARG A 394 82.28 -33.24 -0.92
C ARG A 394 81.35 -32.15 -1.45
N GLU A 395 81.40 -31.83 -2.74
CA GLU A 395 80.50 -30.84 -3.36
C GLU A 395 79.03 -31.30 -3.32
N VAL A 396 78.77 -32.57 -3.63
CA VAL A 396 77.41 -33.14 -3.54
C VAL A 396 76.89 -33.08 -2.11
N ASN A 397 77.73 -33.40 -1.11
CA ASN A 397 77.33 -33.34 0.29
C ASN A 397 77.10 -31.90 0.77
N SER A 398 77.93 -30.96 0.32
CA SER A 398 77.74 -29.52 0.58
C SER A 398 76.42 -29.02 -0.01
N LEU A 399 76.14 -29.30 -1.29
CA LEU A 399 74.90 -28.90 -1.95
C LEU A 399 73.67 -29.55 -1.31
N LYS A 400 73.74 -30.83 -0.92
CA LYS A 400 72.67 -31.49 -0.17
C LYS A 400 72.38 -30.81 1.16
N SER A 401 73.42 -30.39 1.89
CA SER A 401 73.26 -29.64 3.14
C SER A 401 72.57 -28.29 2.90
N THR A 402 72.99 -27.54 1.88
CA THR A 402 72.40 -26.24 1.53
C THR A 402 70.94 -26.37 1.08
N ILE A 403 70.60 -27.38 0.28
CA ILE A 403 69.22 -27.63 -0.15
C ILE A 403 68.35 -28.01 1.06
N SER A 404 68.87 -28.83 1.97
CA SER A 404 68.15 -29.24 3.18
C SER A 404 67.83 -28.04 4.08
N THR A 405 68.80 -27.15 4.31
CA THR A 405 68.59 -25.95 5.13
C THR A 405 67.64 -24.94 4.48
N GLN A 406 67.75 -24.72 3.17
CA GLN A 406 66.81 -23.86 2.44
C GLN A 406 65.39 -24.41 2.48
N LYS A 407 65.21 -25.72 2.33
CA LYS A 407 63.90 -26.38 2.43
C LYS A 407 63.27 -26.17 3.81
N LEU A 408 64.05 -26.37 4.87
CA LEU A 408 63.59 -26.21 6.25
C LEU A 408 63.16 -24.76 6.53
N ASN A 409 63.95 -23.79 6.06
CA ASN A 409 63.65 -22.37 6.21
C ASN A 409 62.38 -21.95 5.43
N HIS A 410 62.18 -22.48 4.22
CA HIS A 410 60.96 -22.24 3.44
C HIS A 410 59.72 -22.89 4.07
N GLU A 411 59.86 -24.09 4.64
CA GLU A 411 58.77 -24.74 5.39
C GLU A 411 58.38 -23.92 6.64
N GLU A 412 59.35 -23.34 7.33
CA GLU A 412 59.13 -22.50 8.52
C GLU A 412 58.43 -21.18 8.16
N ILE A 413 58.88 -20.49 7.11
CA ILE A 413 58.21 -19.27 6.60
C ILE A 413 56.78 -19.59 6.15
N LEU A 414 56.58 -20.71 5.46
CA LEU A 414 55.25 -21.14 5.02
C LEU A 414 54.31 -21.41 6.20
N GLN A 415 54.81 -22.03 7.28
CA GLN A 415 54.02 -22.26 8.49
C GLN A 415 53.66 -20.94 9.19
N GLN A 416 54.61 -20.01 9.32
CA GLN A 416 54.35 -18.70 9.91
C GLN A 416 53.29 -17.93 9.14
N GLU A 417 53.37 -17.91 7.81
CA GLU A 417 52.43 -17.15 6.99
C GLU A 417 51.03 -17.79 6.94
N LYS A 418 50.95 -19.13 6.98
CA LYS A 418 49.68 -19.85 7.20
C LYS A 418 49.03 -19.48 8.53
N LEU A 419 49.82 -19.40 9.60
CA LEU A 419 49.31 -19.03 10.93
C LEU A 419 48.81 -17.57 10.95
N ARG A 420 49.55 -16.68 10.30
CA ARG A 420 49.17 -15.26 10.19
C ARG A 420 47.86 -15.10 9.42
N ILE A 421 47.72 -15.74 8.25
CA ILE A 421 46.48 -15.69 7.45
C ILE A 421 45.31 -16.24 8.27
N LYS A 422 45.49 -17.37 8.95
CA LYS A 422 44.45 -17.95 9.80
C LYS A 422 44.00 -16.98 10.91
N ASN A 423 44.92 -16.31 11.58
CA ASN A 423 44.60 -15.33 12.62
C ASN A 423 43.90 -14.08 12.05
N GLU A 424 44.28 -13.62 10.86
CA GLU A 424 43.61 -12.51 10.18
C GLU A 424 42.18 -12.89 9.74
N GLU A 425 41.96 -14.12 9.28
CA GLU A 425 40.63 -14.64 8.95
C GLU A 425 39.75 -14.77 10.20
N GLU A 426 40.27 -15.32 11.30
CA GLU A 426 39.52 -15.43 12.56
C GLU A 426 39.11 -14.06 13.11
N LYS A 427 40.00 -13.06 13.06
CA LYS A 427 39.66 -11.68 13.45
C LYS A 427 38.57 -11.07 12.58
N LYS A 428 38.67 -11.20 11.25
CA LYS A 428 37.64 -10.71 10.33
C LYS A 428 36.30 -11.40 10.56
N GLN A 429 36.32 -12.71 10.82
CA GLN A 429 35.12 -13.46 11.14
C GLN A 429 34.46 -12.91 12.41
N HIS A 430 35.25 -12.65 13.46
CA HIS A 430 34.72 -12.11 14.71
C HIS A 430 34.13 -10.70 14.53
N GLU A 431 34.81 -9.81 13.80
CA GLU A 431 34.28 -8.47 13.47
C GLU A 431 32.96 -8.54 12.67
N LEU A 432 32.84 -9.48 11.74
CA LEU A 432 31.62 -9.69 10.96
C LEU A 432 30.50 -10.25 11.84
N GLU A 433 30.79 -11.18 12.75
CA GLU A 433 29.83 -11.74 13.70
C GLU A 433 29.30 -10.66 14.67
N ASP A 434 30.17 -9.80 15.19
CA ASP A 434 29.76 -8.69 16.06
C ASP A 434 28.90 -7.66 15.32
N ARG A 435 29.28 -7.35 14.07
CA ARG A 435 28.50 -6.45 13.22
C ARG A 435 27.13 -7.05 12.87
N LEU A 436 27.07 -8.36 12.66
CA LEU A 436 25.80 -9.07 12.44
C LEU A 436 24.92 -9.02 13.69
N ARG A 437 25.48 -9.23 14.89
CA ARG A 437 24.75 -9.10 16.16
C ARG A 437 24.18 -7.70 16.34
N SER A 438 24.98 -6.67 16.09
CA SER A 438 24.55 -5.26 16.13
C SER A 438 23.41 -4.97 15.14
N LEU A 439 23.46 -5.53 13.93
CA LEU A 439 22.41 -5.37 12.93
C LEU A 439 21.12 -6.11 13.33
N ILE A 440 21.24 -7.26 13.98
CA ILE A 440 20.08 -8.01 14.50
C ILE A 440 19.40 -7.20 15.61
N THR A 441 20.13 -6.67 16.58
CA THR A 441 19.54 -5.90 17.68
C THR A 441 18.85 -4.62 17.17
N THR A 442 19.49 -3.89 16.25
CA THR A 442 18.87 -2.68 15.67
C THR A 442 17.63 -2.99 14.83
N LYS A 443 17.62 -4.14 14.14
CA LYS A 443 16.43 -4.62 13.43
C LYS A 443 15.29 -4.94 14.41
N GLU A 444 15.57 -5.65 15.50
CA GLU A 444 14.57 -6.00 16.52
C GLU A 444 13.98 -4.75 17.20
N GLU A 445 14.80 -3.74 17.48
CA GLU A 445 14.36 -2.44 18.00
C GLU A 445 13.43 -1.71 17.03
N LEU A 446 13.78 -1.68 15.74
CA LEU A 446 12.94 -1.09 14.69
C LEU A 446 11.60 -1.84 14.52
N GLU A 447 11.61 -3.17 14.56
CA GLU A 447 10.40 -3.99 14.52
C GLU A 447 9.50 -3.73 15.73
N SER A 448 10.09 -3.59 16.93
CA SER A 448 9.35 -3.22 18.14
C SER A 448 8.69 -1.84 18.02
N HIS A 449 9.44 -0.84 17.55
CA HIS A 449 8.91 0.52 17.35
C HIS A 449 7.81 0.57 16.28
N TYR A 450 7.96 -0.19 15.20
CA TYR A 450 6.94 -0.33 14.17
C TYR A 450 5.65 -0.94 14.73
N ASN A 451 5.76 -2.01 15.51
CA ASN A 451 4.61 -2.66 16.15
C ASN A 451 3.89 -1.73 17.14
N GLN A 452 4.63 -0.93 17.92
CA GLN A 452 4.04 0.07 18.80
C GLN A 452 3.26 1.15 18.03
N GLN A 453 3.81 1.66 16.91
CA GLN A 453 3.09 2.59 16.05
C GLN A 453 1.82 1.98 15.45
N LEU A 454 1.85 0.68 15.11
CA LEU A 454 0.70 -0.03 14.55
C LEU A 454 -0.45 -0.15 15.56
N ILE A 455 -0.12 -0.37 16.84
CA ILE A 455 -1.08 -0.38 17.95
C ILE A 455 -1.67 1.03 18.14
N SER A 456 -0.81 2.06 18.21
CA SER A 456 -1.26 3.45 18.37
C SER A 456 -2.19 3.92 17.24
N ASN A 457 -1.89 3.55 16.00
CA ASN A 457 -2.77 3.83 14.85
C ASN A 457 -4.13 3.12 14.97
N ARG A 458 -4.15 1.88 15.46
CA ARG A 458 -5.41 1.16 15.73
C ARG A 458 -6.26 1.88 16.77
N ASP A 459 -5.66 2.35 17.86
CA ASP A 459 -6.38 3.07 18.92
C ASP A 459 -6.93 4.41 18.42
N LEU A 460 -6.15 5.14 17.63
CA LEU A 460 -6.62 6.38 16.97
C LEU A 460 -7.77 6.10 16.00
N GLN A 461 -7.68 5.03 15.22
CA GLN A 461 -8.76 4.64 14.30
C GLN A 461 -10.05 4.28 15.05
N GLN A 462 -9.94 3.58 16.20
CA GLN A 462 -11.11 3.30 17.05
C GLN A 462 -11.73 4.58 17.60
N LYS A 463 -10.92 5.56 18.04
CA LYS A 463 -11.42 6.87 18.49
C LYS A 463 -12.13 7.63 17.39
N ILE A 464 -11.57 7.66 16.18
CA ILE A 464 -12.20 8.28 15.00
C ILE A 464 -13.56 7.62 14.71
N ASN A 465 -13.63 6.29 14.75
CA ASN A 465 -14.87 5.57 14.51
C ASN A 465 -15.92 5.89 15.59
N PHE A 466 -15.53 5.95 16.86
CA PHE A 466 -16.43 6.34 17.95
C PHE A 466 -16.99 7.76 17.77
N GLN A 467 -16.10 8.73 17.50
CA GLN A 467 -16.51 10.13 17.25
C GLN A 467 -17.40 10.27 16.01
N SER A 468 -17.16 9.45 14.97
CA SER A 468 -18.00 9.46 13.77
C SER A 468 -19.43 9.01 14.06
N VAL A 469 -19.60 8.00 14.93
CA VAL A 469 -20.93 7.56 15.38
C VAL A 469 -21.62 8.65 16.21
N GLU A 470 -20.89 9.32 17.10
CA GLU A 470 -21.41 10.41 17.93
C GLU A 470 -21.85 11.64 17.10
N ILE A 471 -21.09 11.98 16.06
CA ILE A 471 -21.49 13.04 15.12
C ILE A 471 -22.79 12.66 14.40
N GLU A 472 -22.92 11.40 13.99
CA GLU A 472 -24.11 10.94 13.26
C GLU A 472 -25.37 10.90 14.15
N THR A 473 -25.22 10.55 15.43
CA THR A 473 -26.33 10.63 16.39
C THR A 473 -26.75 12.07 16.65
N LEU A 474 -25.80 12.99 16.82
CA LEU A 474 -26.08 14.42 16.99
C LEU A 474 -26.76 15.02 15.76
N LYS A 475 -26.33 14.66 14.54
CA LYS A 475 -27.02 15.08 13.31
C LYS A 475 -28.47 14.64 13.27
N ARG A 476 -28.76 13.37 13.59
CA ARG A 476 -30.14 12.86 13.67
C ARG A 476 -30.98 13.62 14.69
N GLN A 477 -30.40 13.98 15.83
CA GLN A 477 -31.09 14.80 16.83
C GLN A 477 -31.41 16.20 16.29
N ILE A 478 -30.46 16.87 15.62
CA ILE A 478 -30.67 18.18 14.99
C ILE A 478 -31.78 18.11 13.94
N GLU A 479 -31.76 17.10 13.06
CA GLU A 479 -32.81 16.88 12.08
C GLU A 479 -34.18 16.68 12.75
N SER A 480 -34.27 15.90 13.83
CA SER A 480 -35.52 15.73 14.57
C SER A 480 -36.06 17.07 15.10
N VAL A 481 -35.20 17.92 15.67
CA VAL A 481 -35.59 19.23 16.20
C VAL A 481 -36.02 20.17 15.07
N GLN A 482 -35.31 20.16 13.94
CA GLN A 482 -35.68 20.95 12.77
C GLN A 482 -37.06 20.55 12.23
N THR A 483 -37.37 19.26 12.15
CA THR A 483 -38.71 18.81 11.71
C THR A 483 -39.81 19.22 12.68
N VAL A 484 -39.56 19.21 13.99
CA VAL A 484 -40.51 19.70 15.01
C VAL A 484 -40.72 21.21 14.88
N ASN A 485 -39.65 21.98 14.69
CA ASN A 485 -39.76 23.43 14.50
C ASN A 485 -40.53 23.77 13.23
N LEU A 486 -40.25 23.12 12.11
CA LEU A 486 -41.00 23.28 10.86
C LEU A 486 -42.50 23.03 11.07
N ARG A 487 -42.87 21.96 11.79
CA ARG A 487 -44.28 21.68 12.12
C ARG A 487 -44.91 22.80 12.97
N LYS A 488 -44.20 23.28 13.98
CA LYS A 488 -44.69 24.39 14.81
C LYS A 488 -44.85 25.69 14.02
N ASP A 489 -43.91 26.00 13.13
CA ASP A 489 -44.00 27.19 12.27
C ASP A 489 -45.22 27.11 11.35
N THR A 490 -45.51 25.93 10.78
CA THR A 490 -46.73 25.72 9.99
C THR A 490 -48.00 25.88 10.81
N GLU A 491 -48.03 25.36 12.04
CA GLU A 491 -49.19 25.49 12.94
C GLU A 491 -49.43 26.95 13.36
N ILE A 492 -48.36 27.71 13.64
CA ILE A 492 -48.43 29.14 13.94
C ILE A 492 -48.98 29.91 12.74
N LEU A 493 -48.53 29.60 11.52
CA LEU A 493 -49.04 30.23 10.30
C LEU A 493 -50.53 29.96 10.10
N GLU A 494 -50.96 28.70 10.27
CA GLU A 494 -52.38 28.33 10.18
C GLU A 494 -53.23 29.06 11.23
N ASN A 495 -52.76 29.13 12.47
CA ASN A 495 -53.48 29.83 13.53
C ASN A 495 -53.55 31.34 13.29
N ARG A 496 -52.49 31.95 12.75
CA ARG A 496 -52.49 33.36 12.35
C ARG A 496 -53.48 33.63 11.21
N GLU A 497 -53.54 32.77 10.20
CA GLU A 497 -54.52 32.90 9.11
C GLU A 497 -55.95 32.74 9.61
N LYS A 498 -56.24 31.73 10.45
CA LYS A 498 -57.57 31.58 11.09
C LYS A 498 -57.97 32.85 11.84
N LEU A 499 -57.09 33.35 12.70
CA LEU A 499 -57.36 34.57 13.48
C LEU A 499 -57.56 35.79 12.59
N ARG A 500 -56.76 35.93 11.53
CA ARG A 500 -56.90 36.99 10.53
C ARG A 500 -58.28 36.94 9.86
N THR A 501 -58.73 35.75 9.43
CA THR A 501 -60.06 35.62 8.81
C THR A 501 -61.20 35.96 9.77
N GLU A 502 -61.07 35.66 11.07
CA GLU A 502 -62.05 36.09 12.08
C GLU A 502 -62.08 37.60 12.25
N TYR A 503 -60.92 38.26 12.32
CA TYR A 503 -60.85 39.72 12.40
C TYR A 503 -61.40 40.40 11.15
N GLU A 504 -61.12 39.85 9.96
CA GLU A 504 -61.69 40.37 8.71
C GLU A 504 -63.23 40.24 8.69
N LYS A 505 -63.79 39.14 9.22
CA LYS A 505 -65.25 38.99 9.38
C LYS A 505 -65.82 40.04 10.34
N LYS A 506 -65.18 40.25 11.50
CA LYS A 506 -65.60 41.28 12.46
C LYS A 506 -65.54 42.69 11.87
N LEU A 507 -64.47 43.01 11.14
CA LEU A 507 -64.32 44.29 10.45
C LEU A 507 -65.43 44.51 9.42
N ARG A 508 -65.81 43.49 8.63
CA ARG A 508 -66.94 43.61 7.70
C ARG A 508 -68.27 43.87 8.41
N PHE A 509 -68.49 43.23 9.57
CA PHE A 509 -69.69 43.47 10.36
C PHE A 509 -69.75 44.93 10.86
N ILE A 510 -68.64 45.42 11.43
CA ILE A 510 -68.53 46.81 11.88
C ILE A 510 -68.71 47.79 10.71
N GLN A 511 -68.13 47.50 9.54
CA GLN A 511 -68.28 48.32 8.34
C GLN A 511 -69.76 48.45 7.93
N LYS A 512 -70.49 47.32 7.94
CA LYS A 512 -71.92 47.28 7.63
C LYS A 512 -72.75 48.08 8.66
N ASP A 513 -72.41 48.00 9.94
CA ASP A 513 -73.07 48.78 10.99
C ASP A 513 -72.80 50.29 10.82
N ILE A 514 -71.59 50.67 10.37
CA ILE A 514 -71.27 52.07 10.04
C ILE A 514 -72.12 52.55 8.86
N GLU A 515 -72.20 51.77 7.78
CA GLU A 515 -73.03 52.10 6.61
C GLU A 515 -74.50 52.27 7.00
N MET A 516 -75.04 51.34 7.79
CA MET A 516 -76.41 51.41 8.30
C MET A 516 -76.65 52.66 9.16
N ASN A 517 -75.67 53.03 9.99
CA ASN A 517 -75.78 54.25 10.81
C ASN A 517 -75.73 55.52 9.97
N GLU A 518 -74.95 55.58 8.90
CA GLU A 518 -74.96 56.71 7.97
C GLU A 518 -76.29 56.81 7.22
N GLU A 519 -76.86 55.69 6.76
CA GLU A 519 -78.20 55.67 6.16
C GLU A 519 -79.29 56.17 7.14
N LEU A 520 -79.21 55.75 8.40
CA LEU A 520 -80.11 56.22 9.45
C LEU A 520 -79.95 57.72 9.71
N LYS A 521 -78.72 58.24 9.75
CA LYS A 521 -78.48 59.69 9.88
C LYS A 521 -79.09 60.48 8.73
N ASP A 522 -78.91 60.01 7.49
CA ASP A 522 -79.51 60.64 6.32
C ASP A 522 -81.04 60.61 6.39
N ARG A 523 -81.63 59.52 6.89
CA ARG A 523 -83.08 59.42 7.10
C ARG A 523 -83.57 60.37 8.18
N ILE A 524 -82.86 60.49 9.30
CA ILE A 524 -83.16 61.44 10.37
C ILE A 524 -83.12 62.86 9.81
N LYS A 525 -82.07 63.22 9.06
CA LYS A 525 -81.91 64.54 8.46
C LYS A 525 -83.05 64.89 7.49
N LYS A 526 -83.54 63.92 6.71
CA LYS A 526 -84.73 64.10 5.86
C LYS A 526 -85.99 64.36 6.69
N LEU A 527 -86.24 63.53 7.71
CA LEU A 527 -87.40 63.71 8.60
C LEU A 527 -87.36 65.04 9.36
N GLU A 528 -86.17 65.50 9.78
CA GLU A 528 -85.99 66.80 10.41
C GLU A 528 -86.33 67.96 9.46
N ASN A 529 -85.95 67.86 8.19
CA ASN A 529 -86.32 68.85 7.18
C ASN A 529 -87.83 68.84 6.91
N ASP A 530 -88.43 67.66 6.74
CA ASP A 530 -89.88 67.52 6.55
C ASP A 530 -90.66 68.11 7.73
N LEU A 531 -90.18 67.88 8.97
CA LEU A 531 -90.77 68.47 10.18
C LEU A 531 -90.62 69.99 10.23
N LYS A 532 -89.48 70.55 9.79
CA LYS A 532 -89.29 72.00 9.70
C LYS A 532 -90.25 72.62 8.69
N ASP A 533 -90.39 72.01 7.52
CA ASP A 533 -91.31 72.48 6.47
C ASP A 533 -92.76 72.39 6.94
N ARG A 534 -93.14 71.30 7.62
CA ARG A 534 -94.48 71.15 8.20
C ARG A 534 -94.76 72.18 9.29
N ASN A 535 -93.83 72.39 10.22
CA ASN A 535 -93.94 73.43 11.26
C ASN A 535 -94.02 74.84 10.67
N TYR A 536 -93.31 75.11 9.58
CA TYR A 536 -93.38 76.39 8.86
C TYR A 536 -94.78 76.59 8.24
N ASN A 537 -95.30 75.56 7.58
CA ASN A 537 -96.66 75.58 7.03
C ASN A 537 -97.72 75.73 8.12
N ASP A 538 -97.63 74.97 9.21
CA ASP A 538 -98.56 75.05 10.33
C ASP A 538 -98.54 76.45 10.98
N ARG A 539 -97.36 77.08 11.13
CA ARG A 539 -97.23 78.47 11.61
C ARG A 539 -97.86 79.49 10.66
N ASN A 540 -97.75 79.29 9.35
CA ASN A 540 -98.37 80.18 8.36
C ASN A 540 -99.90 80.06 8.41
N ILE A 541 -100.42 78.84 8.50
CA ILE A 541 -101.87 78.59 8.69
C ILE A 541 -102.35 79.22 9.99
N LEU A 542 -101.58 79.10 11.07
CA LEU A 542 -101.94 79.69 12.36
C LEU A 542 -102.00 81.22 12.28
N ARG A 543 -101.03 81.86 11.60
CA ARG A 543 -101.06 83.30 11.32
C ARG A 543 -102.29 83.71 10.52
N GLU A 544 -102.64 82.97 9.46
CA GLU A 544 -103.85 83.25 8.67
C GLU A 544 -105.11 83.15 9.53
N LEU A 545 -105.21 82.13 10.39
CA LEU A 545 -106.33 81.96 11.32
C LEU A 545 -106.38 83.06 12.38
N GLU A 546 -105.25 83.47 12.94
CA GLU A 546 -105.15 84.60 13.87
C GLU A 546 -105.60 85.92 13.22
N THR A 547 -105.18 86.16 11.97
CA THR A 547 -105.59 87.35 11.20
C THR A 547 -107.11 87.33 10.96
N ARG A 548 -107.66 86.17 10.61
CA ARG A 548 -109.10 86.00 10.38
C ARG A 548 -109.93 86.11 11.65
N LEU A 549 -109.41 85.64 12.79
CA LEU A 549 -109.99 85.85 14.11
C LEU A 549 -110.00 87.34 14.47
N ALA A 550 -108.90 88.06 14.26
CA ALA A 550 -108.82 89.49 14.49
C ALA A 550 -109.84 90.28 13.63
N ASP A 551 -110.02 89.90 12.36
CA ASP A 551 -111.04 90.46 11.46
C ASP A 551 -112.47 90.16 11.93
N LEU A 552 -112.73 88.94 12.41
CA LEU A 552 -114.04 88.58 12.96
C LEU A 552 -114.32 89.33 14.28
N GLN A 553 -113.30 89.53 15.10
CA GLN A 553 -113.41 90.20 16.39
C GLN A 553 -113.61 91.70 16.23
N THR A 554 -113.00 92.32 15.21
CA THR A 554 -113.31 93.70 14.81
C THR A 554 -114.73 93.82 14.25
N LYS A 555 -115.20 92.89 13.42
CA LYS A 555 -116.59 92.85 12.96
C LYS A 555 -117.58 92.66 14.10
N LEU A 556 -117.28 91.78 15.06
CA LEU A 556 -118.10 91.57 16.25
C LEU A 556 -118.18 92.86 17.08
N ASN A 557 -117.03 93.50 17.34
CA ASN A 557 -116.99 94.78 18.05
C ASN A 557 -117.79 95.88 17.32
N GLN A 558 -117.72 95.94 15.98
CA GLN A 558 -118.53 96.87 15.18
C GLN A 558 -120.02 96.56 15.32
N SER A 559 -120.41 95.29 15.25
CA SER A 559 -121.80 94.87 15.43
C SER A 559 -122.30 95.13 16.85
N GLU A 560 -121.47 94.93 17.87
CA GLU A 560 -121.80 95.26 19.26
C GLU A 560 -121.93 96.77 19.48
N GLN A 561 -121.07 97.58 18.85
CA GLN A 561 -121.20 99.03 18.84
C GLN A 561 -122.49 99.48 18.14
N GLU A 562 -122.88 98.83 17.05
CA GLU A 562 -124.11 99.08 16.31
C GLU A 562 -125.35 98.68 17.11
N ILE A 563 -125.33 97.50 17.75
CA ILE A 563 -126.38 97.06 18.69
C ILE A 563 -126.49 98.03 19.87
N ASN A 564 -125.39 98.50 20.44
CA ASN A 564 -125.41 99.48 21.52
C ASN A 564 -125.93 100.85 21.04
N ARG A 565 -125.65 101.24 19.79
CA ARG A 565 -126.26 102.43 19.16
C ARG A 565 -127.77 102.27 19.03
N LEU A 566 -128.23 101.15 18.50
CA LEU A 566 -129.64 100.82 18.36
C LEU A 566 -130.34 100.77 19.72
N LYS A 567 -129.72 100.14 20.74
CA LYS A 567 -130.24 100.17 22.12
C LYS A 567 -130.35 101.58 22.67
N LYS A 568 -129.37 102.46 22.45
CA LYS A 568 -129.47 103.87 22.86
C LYS A 568 -130.55 104.63 22.09
N GLU A 569 -130.76 104.34 20.81
CA GLU A 569 -131.85 104.92 20.02
C GLU A 569 -133.22 104.41 20.49
N GLU A 570 -133.29 103.14 20.90
CA GLU A 570 -134.48 102.51 21.44
C GLU A 570 -134.79 102.97 22.86
N GLU A 571 -133.79 103.16 23.73
CA GLU A 571 -133.92 103.85 25.01
C GLU A 571 -134.39 105.29 24.82
N LYS A 572 -133.88 106.02 23.80
CA LYS A 572 -134.39 107.36 23.46
C LYS A 572 -135.82 107.32 22.96
N ARG A 573 -136.22 106.32 22.17
CA ARG A 573 -137.62 106.12 21.74
C ARG A 573 -138.52 105.77 22.91
N LEU A 574 -138.11 104.87 23.81
CA LEU A 574 -138.83 104.51 25.03
C LEU A 574 -138.93 105.71 25.98
N HIS A 575 -137.88 106.53 26.09
CA HIS A 575 -137.94 107.78 26.84
C HIS A 575 -138.95 108.75 26.21
N PHE A 576 -138.92 108.95 24.89
CA PHE A 576 -139.92 109.75 24.18
C PHE A 576 -141.35 109.21 24.35
N LEU A 577 -141.54 107.88 24.30
CA LEU A 577 -142.84 107.23 24.51
C LEU A 577 -143.32 107.40 25.95
N ARG A 578 -142.41 107.34 26.94
CA ARG A 578 -142.71 107.54 28.35
C ARG A 578 -143.07 108.99 28.64
N THR A 579 -142.40 109.95 28.01
CA THR A 579 -142.73 111.38 28.11
C THR A 579 -144.06 111.69 27.42
N ALA A 580 -144.36 111.06 26.28
CA ALA A 580 -145.66 111.17 25.62
C ALA A 580 -146.81 110.48 26.40
N MET A 581 -146.55 109.36 27.09
CA MET A 581 -147.51 108.73 28.00
C MET A 581 -147.76 109.57 29.26
N LEU A 582 -146.74 110.24 29.80
CA LEU A 582 -146.90 111.15 30.94
C LEU A 582 -147.72 112.40 30.58
N ASP A 583 -147.61 112.91 29.35
CA ASP A 583 -148.47 114.00 28.85
C ASP A 583 -149.92 113.55 28.57
N TYR A 584 -150.15 112.26 28.24
CA TYR A 584 -151.50 111.72 28.04
C TYR A 584 -152.21 111.37 29.36
N ILE A 585 -151.46 111.01 30.41
CA ILE A 585 -152.01 110.70 31.75
C ILE A 585 -152.21 112.00 32.59
N GLY A 586 -151.57 113.11 32.23
CA GLY A 586 -151.71 114.42 32.89
C GLY A 586 -153.06 115.15 32.68
N ARG A 587 -154.01 114.58 31.92
CA ARG A 587 -155.37 115.12 31.77
C ARG A 587 -156.43 114.04 31.99
N GLY A 588 -156.40 113.41 33.17
CA GLY A 588 -157.47 112.53 33.61
C GLY A 588 -157.27 111.99 35.01
N THR A 589 -157.90 112.66 35.99
CA THR A 589 -158.20 112.20 37.37
C THR A 589 -157.02 112.20 38.37
N LYS A 590 -157.15 112.92 39.50
CA LYS A 590 -157.70 112.37 40.77
C LYS A 590 -157.10 110.98 41.02
N THR A 591 -156.26 110.73 42.02
CA THR A 591 -156.08 111.38 43.33
C THR A 591 -154.65 111.12 43.79
N ASN A 592 -154.01 112.24 44.14
CA ASN A 592 -152.72 112.50 44.80
C ASN A 592 -151.46 111.80 44.27
#